data_AF-T1BSS3-F1
#
_entry.id   AF-T1BSS3-F1
#
_cell.length_a   1.000
_cell.length_b   1.000
_cell.length_c   1.000
_cell.angle_alpha   90.00
_cell.angle_beta   90.00
_cell.angle_gamma   90.00
#
_symmetry.space_group_name_H-M   'P 1'
#
loop_
_entity.id
_entity.type
_entity.pdbx_description
1 polymer ?
#
loop_
_entity_poly.entity_id
_entity_poly.type
_entity_poly.pdbx_seq_one_letter_code
_entity_poly.pdbx_strand_id
1 'polypeptide(L)'
;TIGECAINRVSLATNQGFKNFIPHDDVEVEFLYYLLLTQRQGFVSLCGGSTFLEIGKRQLASYSVSFPPSKAEQEAIAEALSDADALIDSLERLIAKKRAIKQGAMQQLLTGQTRLPCFHGEWEVKRLADLFKFSGGYSASRDQLSTEGYCYLHYGDIHGSSKTTIDTSADHQEIPKLAISLKKVSPDSLLADGDVVFVDAS
;
A
#
# COMPACT_ATOMS: atom_id res chain seq x y z
N THR A 1 -5.47 -4.96 18.09
CA THR A 1 -4.74 -5.87 19.00
C THR A 1 -5.53 -7.07 19.47
N ILE A 2 -6.80 -6.98 19.86
CA ILE A 2 -7.54 -8.20 20.27
C ILE A 2 -7.63 -9.19 19.10
N GLY A 3 -7.24 -10.44 19.36
CA GLY A 3 -7.16 -11.52 18.38
C GLY A 3 -5.89 -11.53 17.53
N GLU A 4 -4.98 -10.56 17.70
CA GLU A 4 -3.64 -10.66 17.11
C GLU A 4 -2.82 -11.69 17.88
N CYS A 5 -2.12 -12.56 17.14
CA CYS A 5 -1.31 -13.62 17.69
C CYS A 5 0.00 -13.73 16.92
N ALA A 6 0.98 -14.40 17.55
CA ALA A 6 2.29 -14.68 16.96
C ALA A 6 2.85 -15.97 17.56
N ILE A 7 3.67 -16.68 16.79
CA ILE A 7 4.37 -17.87 17.24
C ILE A 7 5.72 -17.46 17.83
N ASN A 8 5.96 -17.78 19.10
CA ASN A 8 7.29 -17.56 19.69
C ASN A 8 8.26 -18.66 19.20
N ARG A 9 9.44 -18.26 18.72
CA ARG A 9 10.50 -19.19 18.29
C ARG A 9 11.60 -19.38 19.32
N VAL A 10 11.56 -18.60 20.41
CA VAL A 10 12.51 -18.62 21.52
C VAL A 10 11.78 -18.48 22.86
N SER A 11 12.45 -18.83 23.96
CA SER A 11 11.91 -18.66 25.31
C SER A 11 11.65 -17.19 25.63
N LEU A 12 10.46 -16.89 26.15
CA LEU A 12 10.04 -15.54 26.54
C LEU A 12 8.99 -15.60 27.66
N ALA A 13 8.67 -14.44 28.24
CA ALA A 13 7.56 -14.25 29.17
C ALA A 13 6.59 -13.19 28.63
N THR A 14 5.31 -13.30 28.99
CA THR A 14 4.26 -12.37 28.57
C THR A 14 3.70 -11.60 29.77
N ASN A 15 3.17 -10.39 29.52
CA ASN A 15 2.45 -9.64 30.56
C ASN A 15 1.01 -10.16 30.74
N GLN A 16 0.24 -9.55 31.65
CA GLN A 16 -1.12 -9.98 32.02
C GLN A 16 -2.16 -9.86 30.88
N GLY A 17 -1.90 -9.05 29.87
CA GLY A 17 -2.76 -8.85 28.70
C GLY A 17 -2.72 -10.00 27.70
N PHE A 18 -1.78 -10.94 27.83
CA PHE A 18 -1.69 -12.10 26.95
C PHE A 18 -2.50 -13.28 27.47
N LYS A 19 -3.12 -14.00 26.53
CA LYS A 19 -3.64 -15.35 26.76
C LYS A 19 -2.72 -16.32 26.01
N ASN A 20 -1.98 -17.13 26.76
CA ASN A 20 -0.98 -18.03 26.18
C ASN A 20 -1.65 -19.36 25.80
N PHE A 21 -1.54 -19.74 24.53
CA PHE A 21 -2.02 -21.01 24.01
C PHE A 21 -0.84 -21.97 23.93
N ILE A 22 -0.90 -23.07 24.69
CA ILE A 22 0.10 -24.14 24.66
C ILE A 22 -0.55 -25.33 23.94
N PRO A 23 -0.19 -25.61 22.67
CA PRO A 23 -0.77 -26.71 21.92
C PRO A 23 -0.38 -28.07 22.52
N HIS A 24 -1.29 -29.04 22.39
CA HIS A 24 -1.01 -30.45 22.69
C HIS A 24 -0.21 -31.10 21.54
N ASP A 25 0.33 -32.29 21.78
CA ASP A 25 1.21 -32.98 20.82
C ASP A 25 0.53 -33.32 19.48
N ASP A 26 -0.80 -33.46 19.48
CA ASP A 26 -1.64 -33.74 18.31
C ASP A 26 -2.09 -32.49 17.55
N VAL A 27 -1.71 -31.30 18.04
CA VAL A 27 -2.03 -30.01 17.42
C VAL A 27 -0.81 -29.46 16.70
N GLU A 28 -0.96 -29.20 15.39
CA GLU A 28 0.05 -28.49 14.61
C GLU A 28 0.00 -26.98 14.94
N VAL A 29 1.16 -26.39 15.18
CA VAL A 29 1.33 -25.04 15.76
C VAL A 29 0.97 -23.95 14.74
N GLU A 30 1.41 -24.09 13.50
CA GLU A 30 1.15 -23.12 12.44
C GLU A 30 -0.31 -23.17 11.99
N PHE A 31 -0.92 -24.35 11.93
CA PHE A 31 -2.36 -24.53 11.75
C PHE A 31 -3.13 -23.82 12.84
N LEU A 32 -2.79 -24.02 14.12
CA LEU A 32 -3.44 -23.33 15.24
C LEU A 32 -3.30 -21.81 15.09
N TYR A 33 -2.12 -21.32 14.71
CA TYR A 33 -1.89 -19.90 14.44
C TYR A 33 -2.84 -19.37 13.36
N TYR A 34 -2.88 -19.99 12.19
CA TYR A 34 -3.77 -19.58 11.09
C TYR A 34 -5.24 -19.68 11.49
N LEU A 35 -5.64 -20.73 12.21
CA LEU A 35 -6.99 -20.90 12.73
C LEU A 35 -7.36 -19.70 13.61
N LEU A 36 -6.51 -19.33 14.58
CA LEU A 36 -6.79 -18.22 15.50
C LEU A 36 -6.93 -16.87 14.77
N LEU A 37 -6.17 -16.64 13.70
CA LEU A 37 -6.31 -15.42 12.88
C LEU A 37 -7.72 -15.30 12.28
N THR A 38 -8.35 -16.42 11.91
CA THR A 38 -9.73 -16.41 11.37
C THR A 38 -10.79 -16.13 12.44
N GLN A 39 -10.47 -16.34 13.73
CA GLN A 39 -11.43 -16.21 14.83
C GLN A 39 -11.52 -14.79 15.41
N ARG A 40 -10.80 -13.82 14.85
CA ARG A 40 -10.70 -12.45 15.39
C ARG A 40 -12.06 -11.83 15.70
N GLN A 41 -13.04 -11.95 14.80
CA GLN A 41 -14.36 -11.36 15.00
C GLN A 41 -15.12 -12.04 16.16
N GLY A 42 -14.99 -13.37 16.30
CA GLY A 42 -15.54 -14.12 17.42
C GLY A 42 -14.87 -13.76 18.75
N PHE A 43 -13.56 -13.55 18.76
CA PHE A 43 -12.85 -13.07 19.95
C PHE A 43 -13.28 -11.66 20.37
N VAL A 44 -13.50 -10.77 19.41
CA VAL A 44 -14.00 -9.41 19.69
C VAL A 44 -15.40 -9.45 20.30
N SER A 45 -16.29 -10.35 19.85
CA SER A 45 -17.65 -10.46 20.41
C SER A 45 -17.69 -11.04 21.82
N LEU A 46 -16.66 -11.81 22.23
CA LEU A 46 -16.52 -12.33 23.59
C LEU A 46 -15.99 -11.30 24.59
N CYS A 47 -15.52 -10.14 24.12
CA CYS A 47 -14.94 -9.13 25.00
C CYS A 47 -16.00 -8.54 25.93
N GLY A 48 -15.64 -8.42 27.21
CA GLY A 48 -16.43 -7.73 28.23
C GLY A 48 -15.67 -6.55 28.82
N GLY A 49 -16.40 -5.59 29.38
CA GLY A 49 -15.84 -4.41 30.05
C GLY A 49 -16.02 -3.11 29.26
N SER A 50 -16.24 -2.00 29.97
CA SER A 50 -16.48 -0.67 29.38
C SER A 50 -15.21 0.19 29.26
N THR A 51 -14.13 -0.15 29.98
CA THR A 51 -12.89 0.64 30.03
C THR A 51 -11.70 -0.10 29.40
N PHE A 52 -11.61 -1.42 29.61
CA PHE A 52 -10.63 -2.28 28.96
C PHE A 52 -11.36 -3.51 28.42
N LEU A 53 -11.28 -3.72 27.11
CA LEU A 53 -11.85 -4.89 26.46
C LEU A 53 -10.91 -6.07 26.69
N GLU A 54 -11.36 -7.05 27.46
CA GLU A 54 -10.63 -8.30 27.68
C GLU A 54 -11.55 -9.50 27.51
N ILE A 55 -10.96 -10.64 27.17
CA ILE A 55 -11.66 -11.92 27.10
C ILE A 55 -11.37 -12.70 28.37
N GLY A 56 -12.42 -13.07 29.10
CA GLY A 56 -12.29 -13.91 30.28
C GLY A 56 -11.78 -15.31 29.94
N LYS A 57 -10.86 -15.86 30.74
CA LYS A 57 -10.27 -17.20 30.52
C LYS A 57 -11.33 -18.29 30.32
N ARG A 58 -12.43 -18.24 31.09
CA ARG A 58 -13.53 -19.21 31.00
C ARG A 58 -14.28 -19.10 29.66
N GLN A 59 -14.58 -17.88 29.21
CA GLN A 59 -15.27 -17.64 27.94
C GLN A 59 -14.43 -18.13 26.76
N LEU A 60 -13.13 -17.82 26.78
CA LEU A 60 -12.19 -18.27 25.76
C LEU A 60 -12.05 -19.80 25.76
N ALA A 61 -11.98 -20.43 26.93
CA ALA A 61 -11.90 -21.89 27.05
C ALA A 61 -13.17 -22.63 26.57
N SER A 62 -14.33 -21.98 26.60
CA SER A 62 -15.59 -22.52 26.08
C SER A 62 -15.85 -22.16 24.61
N TYR A 63 -14.95 -21.43 23.96
CA TYR A 63 -15.13 -21.02 22.58
C TYR A 63 -14.86 -22.20 21.64
N SER A 64 -15.83 -22.52 20.80
CA SER A 64 -15.74 -23.64 19.85
C SER A 64 -15.17 -23.18 18.52
N VAL A 65 -14.31 -24.03 17.94
CA VAL A 65 -13.74 -23.86 16.60
C VAL A 65 -13.92 -25.14 15.80
N SER A 66 -14.00 -25.02 14.48
CA SER A 66 -13.90 -26.18 13.59
C SER A 66 -12.45 -26.66 13.56
N PHE A 67 -12.23 -27.93 13.87
CA PHE A 67 -10.89 -28.49 14.02
C PHE A 67 -10.78 -29.86 13.35
N PRO A 68 -9.86 -30.08 12.40
CA PRO A 68 -9.67 -31.37 11.76
C PRO A 68 -8.99 -32.36 12.74
N PRO A 69 -9.52 -33.59 12.89
CA PRO A 69 -8.99 -34.55 13.86
C PRO A 69 -7.64 -35.15 13.42
N SER A 70 -7.29 -35.06 12.13
CA SER A 70 -6.05 -35.60 11.59
C SER A 70 -4.94 -34.56 11.67
N LYS A 71 -3.85 -34.88 12.37
CA LYS A 71 -2.65 -34.04 12.38
C LYS A 71 -2.06 -33.85 10.99
N ALA A 72 -2.11 -34.87 10.14
CA ALA A 72 -1.64 -34.78 8.76
C ALA A 72 -2.46 -33.77 7.92
N GLU A 73 -3.75 -33.62 8.22
CA GLU A 73 -4.59 -32.60 7.56
C GLU A 73 -4.23 -31.19 8.06
N GLN A 74 -3.97 -31.03 9.36
CA GLN A 74 -3.48 -29.77 9.93
C GLN A 74 -2.15 -29.35 9.30
N GLU A 75 -1.19 -30.28 9.18
CA GLU A 75 0.11 -30.07 8.56
C GLU A 75 -0.02 -29.64 7.10
N ALA A 76 -0.87 -30.31 6.30
CA ALA A 76 -1.08 -29.95 4.90
C ALA A 76 -1.69 -28.55 4.72
N ILE A 77 -2.61 -28.15 5.61
CA ILE A 77 -3.21 -26.81 5.60
C ILE A 77 -2.16 -25.76 6.01
N ALA A 78 -1.39 -26.03 7.07
CA ALA A 78 -0.33 -25.14 7.55
C ALA A 78 0.76 -24.93 6.50
N GLU A 79 1.20 -26.00 5.83
CA GLU A 79 2.17 -25.94 4.73
C GLU A 79 1.66 -25.05 3.60
N ALA A 80 0.43 -25.26 3.13
CA ALA A 80 -0.14 -24.46 2.05
C ALA A 80 -0.24 -22.96 2.37
N LEU A 81 -0.58 -22.61 3.63
CA LEU A 81 -0.69 -21.21 4.06
C LEU A 81 0.67 -20.56 4.30
N SER A 82 1.60 -21.28 4.93
CA SER A 82 2.96 -20.80 5.17
C SER A 82 3.76 -20.62 3.87
N ASP A 83 3.54 -21.48 2.87
CA ASP A 83 4.09 -21.29 1.52
C ASP A 83 3.59 -20.00 0.86
N ALA A 84 2.30 -19.67 1.03
CA ALA A 84 1.73 -18.43 0.51
C ALA A 84 2.35 -17.20 1.20
N ASP A 85 2.49 -17.23 2.53
CA ASP A 85 3.14 -16.15 3.29
C ASP A 85 4.61 -15.99 2.88
N ALA A 86 5.34 -17.10 2.73
CA ALA A 86 6.73 -17.08 2.28
C ALA A 86 6.88 -16.48 0.86
N LEU A 87 5.91 -16.75 -0.02
CA LEU A 87 5.86 -16.15 -1.35
C LEU A 87 5.60 -14.64 -1.28
N ILE A 88 4.66 -14.20 -0.45
CA ILE A 88 4.38 -12.76 -0.22
C ILE A 88 5.65 -12.06 0.27
N ASP A 89 6.30 -12.58 1.31
CA ASP A 89 7.54 -12.03 1.87
C ASP A 89 8.68 -11.97 0.82
N SER A 90 8.75 -12.98 -0.04
CA SER A 90 9.73 -13.01 -1.14
C SER A 90 9.46 -11.90 -2.16
N LEU A 91 8.19 -11.71 -2.55
CA LEU A 91 7.78 -10.67 -3.49
C LEU A 91 7.99 -9.26 -2.91
N GLU A 92 7.68 -9.03 -1.63
CA GLU A 92 7.93 -7.75 -0.98
C GLU A 92 9.42 -7.39 -0.95
N ARG A 93 10.28 -8.36 -0.59
CA ARG A 93 11.74 -8.18 -0.66
C ARG A 93 12.21 -7.89 -2.09
N LEU A 94 11.63 -8.55 -3.08
CA LEU A 94 11.95 -8.30 -4.49
C LEU A 94 11.53 -6.89 -4.92
N ILE A 95 10.34 -6.43 -4.54
CA ILE A 95 9.84 -5.08 -4.81
C ILE A 95 10.77 -4.05 -4.17
N ALA A 96 11.13 -4.22 -2.90
CA ALA A 96 12.06 -3.33 -2.21
C ALA A 96 13.43 -3.27 -2.92
N LYS A 97 13.98 -4.43 -3.30
CA LYS A 97 15.25 -4.51 -4.05
C LYS A 97 15.16 -3.80 -5.40
N LYS A 98 14.07 -3.99 -6.15
CA LYS A 98 13.87 -3.33 -7.45
C LYS A 98 13.73 -1.82 -7.31
N ARG A 99 13.05 -1.32 -6.26
CA ARG A 99 12.97 0.11 -5.94
C ARG A 99 14.35 0.69 -5.63
N ALA A 100 15.16 0.00 -4.82
CA ALA A 100 16.52 0.43 -4.51
C ALA A 100 17.43 0.48 -5.76
N ILE A 101 17.36 -0.56 -6.61
CA ILE A 101 18.10 -0.59 -7.87
C ILE A 101 17.66 0.57 -8.79
N LYS A 102 16.36 0.82 -8.92
CA LYS A 102 15.82 1.95 -9.69
C LYS A 102 16.40 3.28 -9.18
N GLN A 103 16.36 3.50 -7.86
CA GLN A 103 16.88 4.72 -7.25
C GLN A 103 18.38 4.91 -7.49
N GLY A 104 19.18 3.87 -7.28
CA GLY A 104 20.62 3.91 -7.53
C GLY A 104 20.93 4.14 -9.02
N ALA A 105 20.21 3.47 -9.91
CA ALA A 105 20.34 3.66 -11.35
C ALA A 105 19.98 5.09 -11.77
N MET A 106 18.92 5.69 -11.20
CA MET A 106 18.58 7.09 -11.46
C MET A 106 19.71 8.03 -11.03
N GLN A 107 20.29 7.84 -9.85
CA GLN A 107 21.41 8.66 -9.36
C GLN A 107 22.64 8.54 -10.25
N GLN A 108 22.94 7.36 -10.77
CA GLN A 108 24.08 7.12 -11.65
C GLN A 108 23.84 7.61 -13.09
N LEU A 109 22.68 7.29 -13.66
CA LEU A 109 22.38 7.53 -15.07
C LEU A 109 21.92 8.97 -15.34
N LEU A 110 21.08 9.55 -14.46
CA LEU A 110 20.54 10.91 -14.67
C LEU A 110 21.50 12.02 -14.27
N THR A 111 22.66 11.68 -13.71
CA THR A 111 23.77 12.61 -13.45
C THR A 111 24.92 12.41 -14.44
N GLY A 112 24.83 11.42 -15.32
CA GLY A 112 25.88 11.06 -16.26
C GLY A 112 27.11 10.37 -15.64
N GLN A 113 27.12 10.10 -14.32
CA GLN A 113 28.22 9.38 -13.64
C GLN A 113 28.47 8.00 -14.27
N THR A 114 27.40 7.30 -14.62
CA THR A 114 27.44 6.11 -15.47
C THR A 114 26.70 6.40 -16.76
N ARG A 115 27.26 5.97 -17.90
CA ARG A 115 26.64 6.09 -19.22
C ARG A 115 26.29 4.70 -19.75
N LEU A 116 25.19 4.62 -20.49
CA LEU A 116 24.85 3.39 -21.22
C LEU A 116 25.90 3.15 -22.32
N PRO A 117 26.19 1.87 -22.66
CA PRO A 117 27.07 1.55 -23.76
C PRO A 117 26.64 2.24 -25.07
N CYS A 118 27.60 2.59 -25.91
CA CYS A 118 27.41 3.28 -27.20
C CYS A 118 27.00 4.76 -27.11
N PHE A 119 26.90 5.36 -25.92
CA PHE A 119 26.76 6.81 -25.77
C PHE A 119 28.09 7.44 -25.38
N HIS A 120 28.50 8.45 -26.14
CA HIS A 120 29.79 9.12 -25.99
C HIS A 120 29.62 10.64 -25.92
N GLY A 121 30.66 11.35 -25.48
CA GLY A 121 30.67 12.81 -25.37
C GLY A 121 30.17 13.33 -24.01
N GLU A 122 30.52 14.58 -23.76
CA GLU A 122 30.20 15.32 -22.53
C GLU A 122 28.75 15.78 -22.51
N TRP A 123 28.16 15.84 -21.32
CA TRP A 123 26.85 16.43 -21.13
C TRP A 123 26.92 17.94 -21.09
N GLU A 124 25.94 18.60 -21.69
CA GLU A 124 25.79 20.04 -21.65
C GLU A 124 24.96 20.47 -20.43
N VAL A 125 25.36 21.58 -19.81
CA VAL A 125 24.56 22.23 -18.77
C VAL A 125 23.55 23.17 -19.44
N LYS A 126 22.25 22.95 -19.22
CA LYS A 126 21.15 23.77 -19.77
C LYS A 126 20.30 24.37 -18.66
N ARG A 127 19.69 25.53 -18.92
CA ARG A 127 18.66 26.08 -18.02
C ARG A 127 17.34 25.39 -18.30
N LEU A 128 16.48 25.23 -17.29
CA LEU A 128 15.16 24.62 -17.46
C LEU A 128 14.30 25.36 -18.50
N ALA A 129 14.38 26.70 -18.53
CA ALA A 129 13.68 27.51 -19.52
C ALA A 129 14.10 27.25 -20.98
N ASP A 130 15.27 26.62 -21.20
CA ASP A 130 15.74 26.22 -22.53
C ASP A 130 15.18 24.85 -22.95
N LEU A 131 14.64 24.07 -21.99
CA LEU A 131 14.17 22.70 -22.19
C LEU A 131 12.65 22.62 -22.41
N PHE A 132 11.89 23.56 -21.85
CA PHE A 132 10.42 23.57 -21.94
C PHE A 132 9.87 24.99 -21.83
N LYS A 133 8.59 25.15 -22.20
CA LYS A 133 7.84 26.40 -22.00
C LYS A 133 7.04 26.28 -20.71
N PHE A 134 7.07 27.34 -19.90
CA PHE A 134 6.21 27.42 -18.73
C PHE A 134 4.78 27.73 -19.16
N SER A 135 3.84 26.96 -18.63
CA SER A 135 2.40 27.19 -18.73
C SER A 135 1.86 27.45 -17.31
N GLY A 136 0.84 28.30 -17.19
CA GLY A 136 0.31 28.72 -15.89
C GLY A 136 -0.89 27.88 -15.48
N GLY A 137 -1.00 27.49 -14.21
CA GLY A 137 -2.18 26.77 -13.72
C GLY A 137 -3.47 27.60 -13.79
N TYR A 138 -4.61 26.94 -13.98
CA TYR A 138 -5.92 27.55 -13.78
C TYR A 138 -6.38 27.37 -12.33
N SER A 139 -6.78 28.44 -11.66
CA SER A 139 -7.35 28.35 -10.31
C SER A 139 -8.87 28.28 -10.38
N ALA A 140 -9.45 27.14 -10.01
CA ALA A 140 -10.90 26.96 -9.91
C ALA A 140 -11.39 27.02 -8.45
N SER A 141 -12.53 27.68 -8.21
CA SER A 141 -13.24 27.61 -6.93
C SER A 141 -14.04 26.30 -6.81
N ARG A 142 -14.43 25.94 -5.59
CA ARG A 142 -15.21 24.71 -5.33
C ARG A 142 -16.53 24.68 -6.10
N ASP A 143 -17.16 25.83 -6.30
CA ASP A 143 -18.44 25.96 -7.02
C ASP A 143 -18.29 25.75 -8.54
N GLN A 144 -17.06 25.77 -9.05
CA GLN A 144 -16.75 25.49 -10.46
C GLN A 144 -16.43 24.01 -10.71
N LEU A 145 -16.31 23.21 -9.65
CA LEU A 145 -16.01 21.78 -9.73
C LEU A 145 -17.29 20.96 -9.96
N SER A 146 -17.15 19.88 -10.71
CA SER A 146 -18.23 18.99 -11.12
C SER A 146 -17.73 17.57 -11.33
N THR A 147 -18.68 16.63 -11.43
CA THR A 147 -18.44 15.24 -11.85
C THR A 147 -18.45 15.07 -13.38
N GLU A 148 -18.90 16.09 -14.11
CA GLU A 148 -18.94 16.15 -15.57
C GLU A 148 -18.17 17.36 -16.10
N GLY A 149 -17.55 17.21 -17.27
CA GLY A 149 -16.79 18.26 -17.93
C GLY A 149 -15.33 17.89 -18.17
N TYR A 150 -14.47 18.90 -18.23
CA TYR A 150 -13.04 18.69 -18.49
C TYR A 150 -12.28 18.36 -17.21
N CYS A 151 -11.42 17.35 -17.26
CA CYS A 151 -10.59 16.95 -16.11
C CYS A 151 -9.75 18.11 -15.59
N TYR A 152 -9.75 18.25 -14.27
CA TYR A 152 -9.04 19.27 -13.53
C TYR A 152 -8.29 18.61 -12.40
N LEU A 153 -6.97 18.62 -12.53
CA LEU A 153 -6.08 17.99 -11.58
C LEU A 153 -5.79 18.94 -10.42
N HIS A 154 -6.12 18.49 -9.21
CA HIS A 154 -5.71 19.15 -7.99
C HIS A 154 -4.40 18.54 -7.47
N TYR A 155 -3.59 19.32 -6.74
CA TYR A 155 -2.29 18.83 -6.25
C TYR A 155 -2.41 17.57 -5.37
N GLY A 156 -3.50 17.47 -4.61
CA GLY A 156 -3.84 16.31 -3.79
C GLY A 156 -4.06 15.02 -4.58
N ASP A 157 -4.36 15.11 -5.88
CA ASP A 157 -4.56 13.95 -6.76
C ASP A 157 -3.22 13.33 -7.19
N ILE A 158 -2.14 14.13 -7.15
CA ILE A 158 -0.77 13.65 -7.33
C ILE A 158 -0.18 13.23 -5.98
N HIS A 159 -0.49 13.96 -4.92
CA HIS A 159 0.07 13.71 -3.59
C HIS A 159 -0.32 12.33 -3.07
N GLY A 160 0.68 11.48 -2.79
CA GLY A 160 0.45 10.10 -2.35
C GLY A 160 0.06 9.12 -3.47
N SER A 161 -0.09 9.59 -4.70
CA SER A 161 -0.30 8.72 -5.86
C SER A 161 1.00 7.97 -6.20
N SER A 162 0.86 6.69 -6.53
CA SER A 162 1.95 5.87 -7.09
C SER A 162 1.95 5.85 -8.62
N LYS A 163 0.98 6.50 -9.26
CA LYS A 163 0.85 6.57 -10.71
C LYS A 163 1.97 7.43 -11.29
N THR A 164 2.58 6.97 -12.38
CA THR A 164 3.60 7.73 -13.13
C THR A 164 2.99 8.54 -14.27
N THR A 165 1.74 8.28 -14.61
CA THR A 165 0.98 8.89 -15.69
C THR A 165 -0.43 9.17 -15.22
N ILE A 166 -1.06 10.18 -15.78
CA ILE A 166 -2.48 10.50 -15.53
C ILE A 166 -3.20 10.25 -16.85
N ASP A 167 -4.14 9.30 -16.84
CA ASP A 167 -4.95 9.01 -18.01
C ASP A 167 -6.35 9.56 -17.76
N THR A 168 -6.67 10.70 -18.37
CA THR A 168 -7.95 11.38 -18.16
C THR A 168 -9.14 10.60 -18.71
N SER A 169 -8.92 9.57 -19.53
CA SER A 169 -9.96 8.67 -20.03
C SER A 169 -10.22 7.51 -19.06
N ALA A 170 -9.16 6.87 -18.56
CA ALA A 170 -9.28 5.77 -17.60
C ALA A 170 -9.63 6.26 -16.19
N ASP A 171 -9.01 7.36 -15.76
CA ASP A 171 -9.19 7.97 -14.44
C ASP A 171 -10.31 9.01 -14.43
N HIS A 172 -11.12 9.07 -15.51
CA HIS A 172 -12.10 10.13 -15.69
C HIS A 172 -13.02 10.25 -14.49
N GLN A 173 -13.42 9.15 -13.84
CA GLN A 173 -14.34 9.21 -12.70
C GLN A 173 -13.68 9.78 -11.42
N GLU A 174 -12.39 9.53 -11.22
CA GLU A 174 -11.65 9.88 -10.00
C GLU A 174 -11.21 11.36 -10.00
N ILE A 175 -10.86 11.89 -11.17
CA ILE A 175 -10.34 13.25 -11.30
C ILE A 175 -11.51 14.26 -11.23
N PRO A 176 -11.41 15.36 -10.46
CA PRO A 176 -12.39 16.45 -10.49
C PRO A 176 -12.55 17.05 -11.89
N LYS A 177 -13.70 17.67 -12.20
CA LYS A 177 -13.94 18.31 -13.51
C LYS A 177 -14.36 19.75 -13.35
N LEU A 178 -14.14 20.54 -14.40
CA LEU A 178 -14.64 21.91 -14.50
C LEU A 178 -16.02 21.94 -15.16
N ALA A 179 -16.99 22.53 -14.47
CA ALA A 179 -18.32 22.87 -15.01
C ALA A 179 -18.35 24.23 -15.74
N ILE A 180 -17.22 24.66 -16.29
CA ILE A 180 -17.13 25.91 -17.07
C ILE A 180 -16.75 25.63 -18.51
N SER A 181 -17.15 26.52 -19.41
CA SER A 181 -16.71 26.46 -20.81
C SER A 181 -15.20 26.67 -20.89
N LEU A 182 -14.49 25.78 -21.61
CA LEU A 182 -13.06 25.95 -21.86
C LEU A 182 -12.70 27.27 -22.54
N LYS A 183 -13.62 27.92 -23.23
CA LYS A 183 -13.38 29.28 -23.78
C LYS A 183 -13.07 30.32 -22.71
N LYS A 184 -13.41 30.04 -21.45
CA LYS A 184 -13.09 30.88 -20.27
C LYS A 184 -11.78 30.48 -19.59
N VAL A 185 -11.18 29.37 -19.98
CA VAL A 185 -9.88 28.91 -19.50
C VAL A 185 -8.83 29.37 -20.50
N SER A 186 -7.73 29.94 -20.02
CA SER A 186 -6.63 30.30 -20.91
C SER A 186 -6.08 29.04 -21.58
N PRO A 187 -5.81 29.04 -22.90
CA PRO A 187 -5.12 27.93 -23.55
C PRO A 187 -3.77 27.61 -22.88
N ASP A 188 -3.10 28.62 -22.32
CA ASP A 188 -1.83 28.47 -21.56
C ASP A 188 -2.01 27.79 -20.19
N SER A 189 -3.23 27.41 -19.81
CA SER A 189 -3.54 26.64 -18.61
C SER A 189 -4.04 25.23 -18.90
N LEU A 190 -4.08 24.85 -20.17
CA LEU A 190 -4.46 23.51 -20.61
C LEU A 190 -3.19 22.75 -21.01
N LEU A 191 -3.15 21.48 -20.63
CA LEU A 191 -2.05 20.59 -20.94
C LEU A 191 -2.47 19.61 -22.03
N ALA A 192 -1.51 19.25 -22.87
CA ALA A 192 -1.64 18.22 -23.89
C ALA A 192 -1.09 16.89 -23.41
N ASP A 193 -1.39 15.83 -24.16
CA ASP A 193 -0.74 14.53 -23.97
C ASP A 193 0.79 14.68 -24.11
N GLY A 194 1.52 14.10 -23.16
CA GLY A 194 2.98 14.20 -23.05
C GLY A 194 3.51 15.39 -22.24
N ASP A 195 2.67 16.35 -21.84
CA ASP A 195 3.09 17.43 -20.94
C ASP A 195 3.34 16.90 -19.51
N VAL A 196 4.33 17.47 -18.83
CA VAL A 196 4.74 17.05 -17.48
C VAL A 196 4.24 18.05 -16.44
N VAL A 197 3.52 17.55 -15.44
CA VAL A 197 3.07 18.34 -14.28
C VAL A 197 4.00 18.19 -13.09
N PHE A 198 4.25 19.29 -12.39
CA PHE A 198 5.00 19.34 -11.14
C PHE A 198 4.19 20.13 -10.11
N VAL A 199 4.08 19.58 -8.89
CA VAL A 199 3.39 20.22 -7.78
C VAL A 199 4.40 20.97 -6.93
N ASP A 200 4.26 22.30 -6.86
CA ASP A 200 4.97 23.19 -5.93
C ASP A 200 4.01 23.69 -4.83
N ALA A 201 3.28 22.75 -4.23
CA ALA A 201 2.35 23.02 -3.14
C ALA A 201 2.65 22.04 -1.99
N SER A 202 2.68 22.59 -0.77
CA SER A 202 2.88 21.84 0.48
C SER A 202 1.59 21.22 1.00
#